data_AF-H2ATP3-F1
#
_entry.id   AF-H2ATP3-F1
#
_cell.length_a   1.000
_cell.length_b   1.000
_cell.length_c   1.000
_cell.angle_alpha   90.00
_cell.angle_beta   90.00
_cell.angle_gamma   90.00
#
_symmetry.space_group_name_H-M   'P 1'
#
loop_
_entity.id
_entity.type
_entity.pdbx_description
1 polymer ?
#
loop_
_entity_poly.entity_id
_entity_poly.type
_entity_poly.pdbx_seq_one_letter_code
_entity_poly.pdbx_strand_id
1 'polypeptide(L)'
;MASRTSSRTSIPQRPIPPFMMMLRSRIRQPQFYWFLGHLLTVYHFIRFHLSLFSISSQKYHYKMILANISITYAIVLYQFYKSGQLKLNSWENFRKNLKTLDNLQYFSMLTILLLCSLFNDSVIINGSTYSVVIFSLFHCLNYFKENLLPFLPIQVLLKNVINERINNFIIHYNEQFLTIAQLFEIICCLRTGLINLPINLIKLVITRNFQISIAKIIANLSYIWFFKLRFIQNKQIPVILNGVVSRIDGYLDNVLNENMKLKWNNYKVAVKSLFWKFPV
;
A
#
# COMPACT_ATOMS: atom_id res chain seq x y z
N MET A 1 -62.75 17.77 39.24
CA MET A 1 -62.36 17.14 37.97
C MET A 1 -61.93 18.23 37.00
N ALA A 2 -60.63 18.41 36.78
CA ALA A 2 -60.09 19.33 35.77
C ALA A 2 -59.08 18.55 34.93
N SER A 3 -59.39 18.35 33.64
CA SER A 3 -58.55 17.63 32.69
C SER A 3 -57.39 18.51 32.23
N ARG A 4 -56.17 18.16 32.63
CA ARG A 4 -54.95 18.70 32.01
C ARG A 4 -54.65 17.91 30.75
N THR A 5 -54.97 18.49 29.59
CA THR A 5 -54.48 18.03 28.29
C THR A 5 -53.00 18.40 28.17
N SER A 6 -52.13 17.38 28.24
CA SER A 6 -50.70 17.55 27.97
C SER A 6 -50.47 17.72 26.46
N SER A 7 -50.17 18.94 26.02
CA SER A 7 -49.68 19.21 24.67
C SER A 7 -48.31 18.56 24.47
N ARG A 8 -48.24 17.49 23.66
CA ARG A 8 -46.98 16.94 23.16
C ARG A 8 -46.29 18.01 22.30
N THR A 9 -45.29 18.67 22.84
CA THR A 9 -44.33 19.47 22.07
C THR A 9 -43.57 18.54 21.12
N SER A 10 -43.91 18.61 19.84
CA SER A 10 -43.15 17.98 18.76
C SER A 10 -41.77 18.64 18.70
N ILE A 11 -40.72 17.85 18.98
CA ILE A 11 -39.34 18.30 18.75
C ILE A 11 -39.20 18.59 17.26
N PRO A 12 -38.83 19.81 16.84
CA PRO A 12 -38.66 20.12 15.43
C PRO A 12 -37.53 19.26 14.86
N GLN A 13 -37.90 18.28 14.01
CA GLN A 13 -36.94 17.50 13.25
C GLN A 13 -36.22 18.47 12.31
N ARG A 14 -34.91 18.67 12.51
CA ARG A 14 -34.10 19.44 11.57
C ARG A 14 -34.22 18.80 10.18
N PRO A 15 -34.53 19.57 9.13
CA PRO A 15 -34.63 19.03 7.79
C PRO A 15 -33.30 18.39 7.41
N ILE A 16 -33.35 17.09 7.09
CA ILE A 16 -32.18 16.36 6.61
C ILE A 16 -31.86 16.96 5.23
N PRO A 17 -30.67 17.56 5.03
CA PRO A 17 -30.35 18.19 3.76
C PRO A 17 -30.41 17.14 2.62
N PRO A 18 -30.86 17.53 1.42
CA PRO A 18 -30.98 16.60 0.30
C PRO A 18 -29.65 15.90 0.02
N PHE A 19 -29.69 14.61 -0.28
CA PHE A 19 -28.50 13.79 -0.55
C PHE A 19 -27.52 14.45 -1.51
N MET A 20 -28.03 15.07 -2.59
CA MET A 20 -27.20 15.80 -3.57
C MET A 20 -26.46 17.00 -2.99
N MET A 21 -27.06 17.73 -2.05
CA MET A 21 -26.41 18.86 -1.38
C MET A 21 -25.29 18.37 -0.45
N MET A 22 -25.53 17.27 0.25
CA MET A 22 -24.53 16.63 1.11
C MET A 22 -23.37 16.06 0.29
N LEU A 23 -23.68 15.35 -0.80
CA LEU A 23 -22.69 14.80 -1.71
C LEU A 23 -21.83 15.91 -2.33
N ARG A 24 -22.45 17.01 -2.78
CA ARG A 24 -21.74 18.18 -3.31
C ARG A 24 -20.78 18.81 -2.29
N SER A 25 -21.16 18.82 -1.01
CA SER A 25 -20.27 19.30 0.07
C SER A 25 -19.05 18.40 0.29
N ARG A 26 -19.21 17.08 0.14
CA ARG A 26 -18.15 16.08 0.31
C ARG A 26 -17.18 16.06 -0.87
N ILE A 27 -17.68 16.19 -2.10
CA ILE A 27 -16.85 16.22 -3.31
C ILE A 27 -15.80 17.35 -3.26
N ARG A 28 -16.09 18.46 -2.57
CA ARG A 28 -15.14 19.57 -2.40
C ARG A 28 -14.02 19.30 -1.40
N GLN A 29 -14.09 18.22 -0.64
CA GLN A 29 -13.11 17.90 0.40
C GLN A 29 -11.98 17.03 -0.19
N PRO A 30 -10.70 17.34 0.09
CA PRO A 30 -9.58 16.49 -0.34
C PRO A 30 -9.71 15.02 0.09
N GLN A 31 -10.39 14.78 1.23
CA GLN A 31 -10.64 13.44 1.75
C GLN A 31 -11.50 12.57 0.81
N PHE A 32 -12.41 13.17 0.04
CA PHE A 32 -13.20 12.44 -0.95
C PHE A 32 -12.33 11.94 -2.11
N TYR A 33 -11.39 12.75 -2.59
CA TYR A 33 -10.45 12.34 -3.64
C TYR A 33 -9.43 11.33 -3.14
N TRP A 34 -9.01 11.44 -1.88
CA TRP A 34 -8.18 10.43 -1.21
C TRP A 34 -8.91 9.07 -1.15
N PHE A 35 -10.19 9.07 -0.76
CA PHE A 35 -11.02 7.86 -0.80
C PHE A 35 -11.17 7.30 -2.22
N LEU A 36 -11.48 8.17 -3.19
CA LEU A 36 -11.66 7.76 -4.58
C LEU A 36 -10.39 7.13 -5.15
N GLY A 37 -9.21 7.69 -4.83
CA GLY A 37 -7.92 7.13 -5.21
C GLY A 37 -7.74 5.71 -4.67
N HIS A 38 -7.98 5.47 -3.37
CA HIS A 38 -7.96 4.12 -2.80
C HIS A 38 -8.98 3.17 -3.43
N LEU A 39 -10.20 3.65 -3.71
CA LEU A 39 -11.24 2.83 -4.34
C LEU A 39 -10.84 2.39 -5.75
N LEU A 40 -10.32 3.32 -6.54
CA LEU A 40 -9.82 3.04 -7.89
C LEU A 40 -8.59 2.14 -7.86
N THR A 41 -7.71 2.27 -6.86
CA THR A 41 -6.60 1.35 -6.63
C THR A 41 -7.09 -0.08 -6.42
N VAL A 42 -8.09 -0.30 -5.56
CA VAL A 42 -8.69 -1.64 -5.33
C VAL A 42 -9.35 -2.15 -6.61
N TYR A 43 -10.15 -1.31 -7.29
CA TYR A 43 -10.80 -1.66 -8.54
C TYR A 43 -9.79 -2.12 -9.61
N HIS A 44 -8.75 -1.32 -9.87
CA HIS A 44 -7.74 -1.66 -10.87
C HIS A 44 -6.89 -2.86 -10.45
N PHE A 45 -6.68 -3.11 -9.16
CA PHE A 45 -6.01 -4.33 -8.69
C PHE A 45 -6.82 -5.60 -8.98
N ILE A 46 -8.14 -5.55 -8.79
CA ILE A 46 -9.03 -6.66 -9.16
C ILE A 46 -8.97 -6.86 -10.68
N ARG A 47 -9.11 -5.78 -11.47
CA ARG A 47 -9.05 -5.86 -12.94
C ARG A 47 -7.70 -6.38 -13.43
N PHE A 48 -6.58 -5.99 -12.81
CA PHE A 48 -5.25 -6.50 -13.12
C PHE A 48 -5.19 -8.04 -13.02
N HIS A 49 -5.76 -8.63 -11.96
CA HIS A 49 -5.77 -10.08 -11.79
C HIS A 49 -6.80 -10.80 -12.67
N LEU A 50 -7.92 -10.13 -13.03
CA LEU A 50 -8.91 -10.69 -13.96
C LEU A 50 -8.45 -10.63 -15.42
N SER A 51 -7.50 -9.77 -15.78
CA SER A 51 -6.95 -9.63 -17.13
C SER A 51 -5.97 -10.76 -17.51
N LEU A 52 -6.31 -12.01 -17.24
CA LEU A 52 -5.46 -13.19 -17.43
C LEU A 52 -5.00 -13.36 -18.90
N PHE A 53 -5.86 -12.97 -19.85
CA PHE A 53 -5.61 -13.16 -21.29
C PHE A 53 -5.10 -11.90 -22.02
N SER A 54 -4.85 -10.79 -21.31
CA SER A 54 -4.42 -9.55 -21.95
C SER A 54 -3.29 -8.87 -21.19
N ILE A 55 -2.06 -9.07 -21.67
CA ILE A 55 -0.85 -8.42 -21.16
C ILE A 55 -0.99 -6.89 -21.25
N SER A 56 -1.60 -6.36 -22.31
CA SER A 56 -1.85 -4.93 -22.47
C SER A 56 -2.77 -4.41 -21.36
N SER A 57 -3.85 -5.14 -21.06
CA SER A 57 -4.78 -4.79 -19.99
C SER A 57 -4.10 -4.87 -18.60
N GLN A 58 -3.27 -5.88 -18.35
CA GLN A 58 -2.48 -5.96 -17.11
C GLN A 58 -1.55 -4.75 -16.96
N LYS A 59 -0.80 -4.38 -18.01
CA LYS A 59 0.08 -3.20 -18.00
C LYS A 59 -0.70 -1.92 -17.73
N TYR A 60 -1.85 -1.75 -18.37
CA TYR A 60 -2.72 -0.60 -18.13
C TYR A 60 -3.18 -0.53 -16.68
N HIS A 61 -3.75 -1.62 -16.16
CA HIS A 61 -4.25 -1.66 -14.79
C HIS A 61 -3.14 -1.50 -13.76
N TYR A 62 -1.94 -2.03 -14.00
CA TYR A 62 -0.76 -1.79 -13.17
C TYR A 62 -0.41 -0.29 -13.08
N LYS A 63 -0.32 0.40 -14.23
CA LYS A 63 -0.08 1.86 -14.26
C LYS A 63 -1.18 2.63 -13.54
N MET A 64 -2.44 2.24 -13.72
CA MET A 64 -3.56 2.88 -13.02
C MET A 64 -3.52 2.65 -11.50
N ILE A 65 -3.13 1.47 -11.04
CA ILE A 65 -2.92 1.22 -9.60
C ILE A 65 -1.90 2.21 -9.05
N LEU A 66 -0.72 2.28 -9.68
CA LEU A 66 0.39 3.16 -9.27
C LEU A 66 -0.01 4.64 -9.31
N ALA A 67 -0.70 5.09 -10.35
CA ALA A 67 -1.14 6.47 -10.49
C ALA A 67 -2.14 6.87 -9.38
N ASN A 68 -3.20 6.09 -9.19
CA ASN A 68 -4.24 6.39 -8.20
C ASN A 68 -3.67 6.42 -6.78
N ILE A 69 -2.81 5.46 -6.43
CA ILE A 69 -2.22 5.43 -5.08
C ILE A 69 -1.17 6.52 -4.87
N SER A 70 -0.41 6.90 -5.91
CA SER A 70 0.55 8.00 -5.83
C SER A 70 -0.16 9.33 -5.58
N ILE A 71 -1.28 9.58 -6.28
CA ILE A 71 -2.13 10.75 -6.05
C ILE A 71 -2.65 10.76 -4.60
N THR A 72 -3.10 9.60 -4.12
CA THR A 72 -3.62 9.45 -2.76
C THR A 72 -2.56 9.83 -1.71
N TYR A 73 -1.33 9.32 -1.84
CA TYR A 73 -0.24 9.72 -0.95
C TYR A 73 0.18 11.17 -1.13
N ALA A 74 0.13 11.73 -2.36
CA ALA A 74 0.41 13.14 -2.58
C ALA A 74 -0.56 14.05 -1.81
N ILE A 75 -1.86 13.69 -1.75
CA ILE A 75 -2.86 14.41 -0.94
C ILE A 75 -2.47 14.39 0.53
N VAL A 76 -2.08 13.23 1.07
CA VAL A 76 -1.65 13.10 2.48
C VAL A 76 -0.39 13.91 2.76
N LEU A 77 0.61 13.85 1.87
CA LEU A 77 1.84 14.62 2.02
C LEU A 77 1.60 16.13 1.93
N TYR A 78 0.68 16.57 1.09
CA TYR A 78 0.26 17.97 1.05
C TYR A 78 -0.37 18.42 2.38
N GLN A 79 -1.20 17.56 3.00
CA GLN A 79 -1.75 17.83 4.33
C GLN A 79 -0.65 17.90 5.40
N PHE A 80 0.34 16.99 5.35
CA PHE A 80 1.50 17.00 6.26
C PHE A 80 2.38 18.24 6.06
N TYR A 81 2.54 18.70 4.83
CA TYR A 81 3.24 19.94 4.53
C TYR A 81 2.52 21.14 5.14
N LYS A 82 1.20 21.23 4.92
CA LYS A 82 0.37 22.32 5.47
C LYS A 82 0.33 22.33 7.00
N SER A 83 0.38 21.15 7.64
CA SER A 83 0.42 21.04 9.10
C SER A 83 1.82 21.22 9.71
N GLY A 84 2.86 21.39 8.89
CA GLY A 84 4.25 21.53 9.34
C GLY A 84 4.95 20.22 9.74
N GLN A 85 4.29 19.07 9.56
CA GLN A 85 4.85 17.74 9.81
C GLN A 85 5.85 17.32 8.72
N LEU A 86 5.65 17.78 7.47
CA LEU A 86 6.58 17.58 6.36
C LEU A 86 7.36 18.88 6.11
N LYS A 87 8.66 18.87 6.40
CA LYS A 87 9.58 20.00 6.18
C LYS A 87 10.46 19.72 4.96
N LEU A 88 10.34 20.56 3.93
CA LEU A 88 11.10 20.43 2.68
C LEU A 88 12.18 21.52 2.51
N ASN A 89 12.42 22.29 3.57
CA ASN A 89 13.22 23.51 3.53
C ASN A 89 14.73 23.25 3.40
N SER A 90 15.18 22.02 3.68
CA SER A 90 16.58 21.62 3.51
C SER A 90 16.69 20.14 3.13
N TRP A 91 17.79 19.78 2.48
CA TRP A 91 18.09 18.40 2.11
C TRP A 91 18.17 17.46 3.32
N GLU A 92 18.71 17.94 4.44
CA GLU A 92 18.78 17.16 5.68
C GLU A 92 17.38 16.86 6.25
N ASN A 93 16.50 17.87 6.25
CA ASN A 93 15.10 17.68 6.68
C ASN A 93 14.38 16.69 5.77
N PHE A 94 14.59 16.78 4.46
CA PHE A 94 14.02 15.82 3.52
C PHE A 94 14.51 14.40 3.79
N ARG A 95 15.83 14.19 3.93
CA ARG A 95 16.41 12.88 4.28
C ARG A 95 15.89 12.34 5.61
N LYS A 96 15.72 13.20 6.62
CA LYS A 96 15.15 12.81 7.90
C LYS A 96 13.71 12.34 7.73
N ASN A 97 12.87 13.13 7.05
CA ASN A 97 11.48 12.78 6.77
C ASN A 97 11.36 11.48 5.98
N LEU A 98 12.26 11.25 5.02
CA LEU A 98 12.31 10.02 4.22
C LEU A 98 12.57 8.76 5.08
N LYS A 99 13.31 8.90 6.18
CA LYS A 99 13.58 7.80 7.14
C LYS A 99 12.47 7.58 8.16
N THR A 100 11.57 8.55 8.35
CA THR A 100 10.59 8.54 9.45
C THR A 100 9.13 8.58 9.00
N LEU A 101 8.85 8.94 7.74
CA LEU A 101 7.49 9.07 7.22
C LEU A 101 7.20 7.98 6.20
N ASP A 102 6.42 6.98 6.61
CA ASP A 102 5.98 5.87 5.76
C ASP A 102 5.31 6.36 4.47
N ASN A 103 4.41 7.34 4.59
CA ASN A 103 3.69 7.92 3.46
C ASN A 103 4.64 8.49 2.40
N LEU A 104 5.76 9.09 2.83
CA LEU A 104 6.76 9.64 1.91
C LEU A 104 7.54 8.50 1.22
N GLN A 105 7.87 7.43 1.94
CA GLN A 105 8.53 6.26 1.38
C GLN A 105 7.68 5.57 0.31
N TYR A 106 6.40 5.32 0.61
CA TYR A 106 5.46 4.76 -0.37
C TYR A 106 5.30 5.69 -1.56
N PHE A 107 5.08 6.99 -1.34
CA PHE A 107 4.94 7.96 -2.43
C PHE A 107 6.15 7.97 -3.37
N SER A 108 7.37 8.04 -2.82
CA SER A 108 8.60 8.03 -3.61
C SER A 108 8.73 6.74 -4.42
N MET A 109 8.53 5.59 -3.78
CA MET A 109 8.60 4.28 -4.45
C MET A 109 7.58 4.18 -5.60
N LEU A 110 6.31 4.45 -5.31
CA LEU A 110 5.20 4.31 -6.27
C LEU A 110 5.35 5.28 -7.45
N THR A 111 5.82 6.50 -7.19
CA THR A 111 6.07 7.50 -8.23
C THR A 111 7.22 7.07 -9.14
N ILE A 112 8.33 6.55 -8.60
CA ILE A 112 9.45 6.05 -9.42
C ILE A 112 9.00 4.86 -10.26
N LEU A 113 8.25 3.91 -9.68
CA LEU A 113 7.69 2.77 -10.42
C LEU A 113 6.74 3.24 -11.52
N LEU A 114 5.90 4.24 -11.26
CA LEU A 114 4.98 4.81 -12.25
C LEU A 114 5.75 5.43 -13.40
N LEU A 115 6.74 6.29 -13.11
CA LEU A 115 7.56 6.94 -14.13
C LEU A 115 8.28 5.89 -14.99
N CYS A 116 8.91 4.88 -14.38
CA CYS A 116 9.57 3.81 -15.11
C CYS A 116 8.60 3.01 -15.99
N SER A 117 7.36 2.79 -15.52
CA SER A 117 6.31 2.11 -16.28
C SER A 117 5.73 2.96 -17.41
N LEU A 118 5.67 4.30 -17.24
CA LEU A 118 5.25 5.24 -18.28
C LEU A 118 6.28 5.37 -19.40
N PHE A 119 7.58 5.43 -19.04
CA PHE A 119 8.65 5.42 -20.04
C PHE A 119 8.79 4.08 -20.75
N ASN A 120 8.39 2.99 -20.09
CA ASN A 120 8.50 1.65 -20.63
C ASN A 120 7.43 0.71 -20.07
N ASP A 121 6.47 0.37 -20.94
CA ASP A 121 5.36 -0.53 -20.64
C ASP A 121 5.77 -1.95 -20.20
N SER A 122 7.03 -2.35 -20.37
CA SER A 122 7.54 -3.64 -19.90
C SER A 122 8.01 -3.64 -18.44
N VAL A 123 8.01 -2.48 -17.76
CA VAL A 123 8.41 -2.37 -16.35
C VAL A 123 7.21 -2.65 -15.46
N ILE A 124 7.22 -3.82 -14.84
CA ILE A 124 6.28 -4.24 -13.80
C ILE A 124 7.08 -4.90 -12.68
N ILE A 125 6.91 -4.42 -11.45
CA ILE A 125 7.42 -5.09 -10.25
C ILE A 125 6.24 -5.85 -9.64
N ASN A 126 6.13 -7.15 -9.97
CA ASN A 126 5.06 -7.99 -9.44
C ASN A 126 5.02 -7.92 -7.90
N GLY A 127 3.88 -8.02 -7.23
CA GLY A 127 3.85 -7.96 -5.77
C GLY A 127 4.02 -6.56 -5.12
N SER A 128 4.60 -5.57 -5.83
CA SER A 128 4.83 -4.23 -5.27
C SER A 128 3.55 -3.48 -4.85
N THR A 129 2.42 -3.85 -5.44
CA THR A 129 1.12 -3.22 -5.21
C THR A 129 0.30 -3.86 -4.09
N TYR A 130 0.70 -5.03 -3.57
CA TYR A 130 -0.14 -5.81 -2.66
C TYR A 130 -0.33 -5.10 -1.31
N SER A 131 0.74 -4.60 -0.69
CA SER A 131 0.63 -3.92 0.61
C SER A 131 -0.24 -2.66 0.52
N VAL A 132 -0.04 -1.84 -0.50
CA VAL A 132 -0.82 -0.61 -0.69
C VAL A 132 -2.28 -0.87 -1.03
N VAL A 133 -2.60 -1.98 -1.69
CA VAL A 133 -4.00 -2.39 -1.95
C VAL A 133 -4.68 -2.87 -0.67
N ILE A 134 -3.95 -3.59 0.20
CA ILE A 134 -4.45 -3.95 1.52
C ILE A 134 -4.79 -2.69 2.32
N PHE A 135 -3.88 -1.72 2.40
CA PHE A 135 -4.18 -0.46 3.09
C PHE A 135 -5.37 0.28 2.45
N SER A 136 -5.44 0.28 1.12
CA SER A 136 -6.55 0.90 0.37
C SER A 136 -7.90 0.26 0.70
N LEU A 137 -7.96 -1.06 0.90
CA LEU A 137 -9.18 -1.75 1.29
C LEU A 137 -9.71 -1.23 2.65
N PHE A 138 -8.86 -1.18 3.67
CA PHE A 138 -9.26 -0.70 5.00
C PHE A 138 -9.60 0.79 5.01
N HIS A 139 -8.85 1.61 4.25
CA HIS A 139 -9.16 3.02 4.08
C HIS A 139 -10.52 3.24 3.39
N CYS A 140 -10.83 2.47 2.35
CA CYS A 140 -12.14 2.50 1.69
C CYS A 140 -13.27 2.10 2.64
N LEU A 141 -13.10 1.01 3.40
CA LEU A 141 -14.11 0.52 4.32
C LEU A 141 -14.39 1.52 5.45
N ASN A 142 -13.34 2.07 6.08
CA ASN A 142 -13.47 3.08 7.12
C ASN A 142 -14.15 4.35 6.58
N TYR A 143 -13.67 4.88 5.46
CA TYR A 143 -14.25 6.09 4.88
C TYR A 143 -15.71 5.87 4.48
N PHE A 144 -16.04 4.74 3.85
CA PHE A 144 -17.41 4.42 3.46
C PHE A 144 -18.33 4.39 4.70
N LYS A 145 -17.92 3.68 5.74
CA LYS A 145 -18.66 3.54 7.00
C LYS A 145 -18.93 4.89 7.67
N GLU A 146 -17.92 5.75 7.76
CA GLU A 146 -17.99 7.01 8.51
C GLU A 146 -18.60 8.17 7.70
N ASN A 147 -18.34 8.22 6.39
CA ASN A 147 -18.56 9.41 5.59
C ASN A 147 -19.54 9.25 4.44
N LEU A 148 -19.91 8.02 4.06
CA LEU A 148 -20.86 7.77 2.96
C LEU A 148 -22.13 7.07 3.45
N LEU A 149 -21.99 5.98 4.21
CA LEU A 149 -23.08 5.15 4.69
C LEU A 149 -24.18 5.93 5.46
N PRO A 150 -23.86 6.88 6.36
CA PRO A 150 -24.89 7.65 7.06
C PRO A 150 -25.80 8.43 6.10
N PHE A 151 -25.30 8.82 4.93
CA PHE A 151 -26.01 9.67 3.98
C PHE A 151 -26.73 8.90 2.88
N LEU A 152 -26.50 7.59 2.73
CA LEU A 152 -27.19 6.79 1.72
C LEU A 152 -28.71 6.78 1.99
N PRO A 153 -29.57 6.90 0.96
CA PRO A 153 -31.03 6.87 1.11
C PRO A 153 -31.54 5.43 1.27
N ILE A 154 -31.03 4.71 2.25
CA ILE A 154 -31.40 3.32 2.56
C ILE A 154 -31.96 3.22 3.98
N GLN A 155 -32.69 2.13 4.26
CA GLN A 155 -33.32 1.87 5.56
C GLN A 155 -32.30 1.90 6.71
N VAL A 156 -32.69 2.50 7.85
CA VAL A 156 -31.81 2.68 9.02
C VAL A 156 -31.31 1.33 9.56
N LEU A 157 -32.18 0.31 9.60
CA LEU A 157 -31.79 -1.04 10.03
C LEU A 157 -30.67 -1.60 9.14
N LEU A 158 -30.78 -1.45 7.82
CA LEU A 158 -29.76 -1.90 6.87
C LEU A 158 -28.45 -1.13 7.04
N LYS A 159 -28.50 0.19 7.32
CA LYS A 159 -27.29 0.98 7.65
C LYS A 159 -26.57 0.42 8.86
N ASN A 160 -27.30 0.10 9.92
CA ASN A 160 -26.72 -0.43 11.16
C ASN A 160 -26.08 -1.80 10.91
N VAL A 161 -26.74 -2.70 10.18
CA VAL A 161 -26.18 -4.02 9.82
C VAL A 161 -24.91 -3.88 8.98
N ILE A 162 -24.90 -3.00 7.97
CA ILE A 162 -23.70 -2.76 7.14
C ILE A 162 -22.57 -2.17 7.99
N ASN A 163 -22.89 -1.17 8.81
CA ASN A 163 -21.93 -0.51 9.69
C ASN A 163 -21.27 -1.53 10.65
N GLU A 164 -22.09 -2.36 11.31
CA GLU A 164 -21.62 -3.39 12.22
C GLU A 164 -20.74 -4.43 11.52
N ARG A 165 -21.15 -4.93 10.35
CA ARG A 165 -20.36 -5.90 9.57
C ARG A 165 -19.00 -5.33 9.15
N ILE A 166 -18.97 -4.10 8.64
CA ILE A 166 -17.73 -3.43 8.26
C ILE A 166 -16.85 -3.23 9.50
N ASN A 167 -17.44 -2.77 10.62
CA ASN A 167 -16.71 -2.55 11.86
C ASN A 167 -16.11 -3.85 12.41
N ASN A 168 -16.90 -4.93 12.43
CA ASN A 168 -16.45 -6.25 12.84
C ASN A 168 -15.30 -6.74 11.94
N PHE A 169 -15.42 -6.58 10.62
CA PHE A 169 -14.33 -6.93 9.70
C PHE A 169 -13.04 -6.16 10.01
N ILE A 170 -13.13 -4.83 10.18
CA ILE A 170 -11.96 -4.00 10.47
C ILE A 170 -11.29 -4.42 11.78
N ILE A 171 -12.06 -4.57 12.86
CA ILE A 171 -11.52 -4.90 14.18
C ILE A 171 -10.83 -6.28 14.17
N HIS A 172 -11.42 -7.29 13.54
CA HIS A 172 -10.87 -8.65 13.58
C HIS A 172 -9.70 -8.87 12.62
N TYR A 173 -9.71 -8.20 11.46
CA TYR A 173 -8.78 -8.52 10.37
C TYR A 173 -7.69 -7.48 10.13
N ASN A 174 -7.81 -6.24 10.61
CA ASN A 174 -6.84 -5.18 10.26
C ASN A 174 -5.39 -5.59 10.59
N GLU A 175 -5.10 -5.99 11.83
CA GLU A 175 -3.74 -6.40 12.24
C GLU A 175 -3.20 -7.61 11.45
N GLN A 176 -4.08 -8.58 11.15
CA GLN A 176 -3.71 -9.76 10.36
C GLN A 176 -3.33 -9.35 8.93
N PHE A 177 -4.12 -8.47 8.32
CA PHE A 177 -3.85 -7.97 6.98
C PHE A 177 -2.62 -7.04 6.93
N LEU A 178 -2.36 -6.26 7.98
CA LEU A 178 -1.12 -5.48 8.11
C LEU A 178 0.11 -6.41 8.13
N THR A 179 0.03 -7.53 8.85
CA THR A 179 1.08 -8.56 8.86
C THR A 179 1.26 -9.19 7.48
N ILE A 180 0.15 -9.50 6.78
CA ILE A 180 0.19 -10.02 5.41
C ILE A 180 0.80 -8.98 4.44
N ALA A 181 0.49 -7.70 4.59
CA ALA A 181 1.06 -6.62 3.78
C ALA A 181 2.59 -6.56 3.95
N GLN A 182 3.09 -6.66 5.18
CA GLN A 182 4.52 -6.71 5.46
C GLN A 182 5.18 -7.97 4.89
N LEU A 183 4.49 -9.11 4.94
CA LEU A 183 4.96 -10.35 4.30
C LEU A 183 5.09 -10.18 2.76
N PHE A 184 4.11 -9.55 2.11
CA PHE A 184 4.21 -9.25 0.68
C PHE A 184 5.38 -8.32 0.35
N GLU A 185 5.68 -7.35 1.22
CA GLU A 185 6.86 -6.47 1.07
C GLU A 185 8.17 -7.26 1.15
N ILE A 186 8.28 -8.17 2.13
CA ILE A 186 9.43 -9.07 2.28
C ILE A 186 9.61 -9.93 1.04
N ILE A 187 8.54 -10.64 0.61
CA ILE A 187 8.59 -11.54 -0.56
C ILE A 187 8.96 -10.76 -1.83
N CYS A 188 8.35 -9.58 -2.02
CA CYS A 188 8.63 -8.74 -3.16
C CYS A 188 10.08 -8.26 -3.15
N CYS A 189 10.62 -7.85 -2.00
CA CYS A 189 12.03 -7.44 -1.89
C CYS A 189 12.98 -8.60 -2.17
N LEU A 190 12.75 -9.78 -1.59
CA LEU A 190 13.60 -10.96 -1.83
C LEU A 190 13.61 -11.32 -3.31
N ARG A 191 12.43 -11.42 -3.96
CA ARG A 191 12.36 -11.73 -5.40
C ARG A 191 13.01 -10.63 -6.24
N THR A 192 12.82 -9.36 -5.88
CA THR A 192 13.34 -8.24 -6.65
C THR A 192 14.86 -8.12 -6.54
N GLY A 193 15.40 -8.25 -5.32
CA GLY A 193 16.83 -8.15 -5.04
C GLY A 193 17.64 -9.38 -5.44
N LEU A 194 17.13 -10.59 -5.17
CA LEU A 194 17.90 -11.82 -5.37
C LEU A 194 17.74 -12.41 -6.77
N ILE A 195 16.64 -12.12 -7.47
CA ILE A 195 16.33 -12.71 -8.77
C ILE A 195 16.27 -11.63 -9.85
N ASN A 196 15.36 -10.67 -9.73
CA ASN A 196 15.11 -9.72 -10.82
C ASN A 196 16.30 -8.79 -11.09
N LEU A 197 16.97 -8.29 -10.05
CA LEU A 197 18.09 -7.36 -10.20
C LEU A 197 19.30 -8.03 -10.88
N PRO A 198 19.82 -9.18 -10.43
CA PRO A 198 20.90 -9.89 -11.13
C PRO A 198 20.56 -10.22 -12.59
N ILE A 199 19.35 -10.71 -12.87
CA ILE A 199 18.92 -11.04 -14.23
C ILE A 199 18.92 -9.79 -15.12
N ASN A 200 18.40 -8.67 -14.62
CA ASN A 200 18.36 -7.42 -15.39
C ASN A 200 19.77 -6.82 -15.60
N LEU A 201 20.69 -6.98 -14.64
CA LEU A 201 22.10 -6.57 -14.79
C LEU A 201 22.82 -7.41 -15.86
N ILE A 202 22.64 -8.73 -15.85
CA ILE A 202 23.20 -9.60 -16.90
C ILE A 202 22.60 -9.25 -18.25
N LYS A 203 21.27 -9.05 -18.31
CA LYS A 203 20.57 -8.69 -19.54
C LYS A 203 21.02 -7.34 -20.11
N LEU A 204 21.37 -6.37 -19.26
CA LEU A 204 21.93 -5.09 -19.68
C LEU A 204 23.24 -5.28 -20.46
N VAL A 205 24.12 -6.15 -19.97
CA VAL A 205 25.41 -6.45 -20.62
C VAL A 205 25.20 -7.17 -21.96
N ILE A 206 24.25 -8.11 -22.02
CA ILE A 206 24.04 -8.95 -23.21
C ILE A 206 23.25 -8.22 -24.30
N THR A 207 22.09 -7.66 -23.96
CA THR A 207 21.08 -7.31 -24.97
C THR A 207 21.24 -5.92 -25.59
N ARG A 208 22.21 -5.11 -25.14
CA ARG A 208 22.48 -3.71 -25.56
C ARG A 208 21.25 -2.78 -25.62
N ASN A 209 20.09 -3.22 -25.13
CA ASN A 209 18.89 -2.40 -25.00
C ASN A 209 18.97 -1.66 -23.67
N PHE A 210 19.80 -0.61 -23.67
CA PHE A 210 20.14 0.17 -22.48
C PHE A 210 18.91 0.81 -21.85
N GLN A 211 18.05 1.45 -22.64
CA GLN A 211 16.90 2.18 -22.11
C GLN A 211 15.93 1.27 -21.34
N ILE A 212 15.58 0.11 -21.90
CA ILE A 212 14.66 -0.83 -21.24
C ILE A 212 15.28 -1.42 -19.97
N SER A 213 16.56 -1.79 -20.07
CA SER A 213 17.27 -2.45 -18.97
C SER A 213 17.52 -1.47 -17.81
N ILE A 214 17.85 -0.21 -18.09
CA ILE A 214 18.04 0.83 -17.08
C ILE A 214 16.74 1.12 -16.34
N ALA A 215 15.61 1.29 -17.03
CA ALA A 215 14.32 1.55 -16.36
C ALA A 215 13.92 0.41 -15.40
N LYS A 216 14.18 -0.85 -15.79
CA LYS A 216 13.95 -2.02 -14.93
C LYS A 216 14.90 -2.08 -13.72
N ILE A 217 16.16 -1.70 -13.92
CA ILE A 217 17.15 -1.64 -12.84
C ILE A 217 16.76 -0.53 -11.84
N ILE A 218 16.39 0.66 -12.31
CA ILE A 218 15.92 1.76 -11.46
C ILE A 218 14.69 1.34 -10.67
N ALA A 219 13.70 0.71 -11.32
CA ALA A 219 12.51 0.19 -10.64
C ALA A 219 12.87 -0.83 -9.55
N ASN A 220 13.72 -1.81 -9.85
CA ASN A 220 14.18 -2.81 -8.87
C ASN A 220 14.91 -2.15 -7.69
N LEU A 221 15.86 -1.26 -7.97
CA LEU A 221 16.65 -0.55 -6.94
C LEU A 221 15.76 0.33 -6.07
N SER A 222 14.78 1.01 -6.65
CA SER A 222 13.84 1.84 -5.90
C SER A 222 12.99 1.02 -4.92
N TYR A 223 12.56 -0.18 -5.31
CA TYR A 223 11.82 -1.07 -4.42
C TYR A 223 12.69 -1.63 -3.29
N ILE A 224 13.93 -2.03 -3.60
CA ILE A 224 14.90 -2.50 -2.59
C ILE A 224 15.22 -1.40 -1.59
N TRP A 225 15.42 -0.16 -2.08
CA TRP A 225 15.65 1.01 -1.24
C TRP A 225 14.45 1.32 -0.33
N PHE A 226 13.24 1.32 -0.90
CA PHE A 226 12.00 1.44 -0.14
C PHE A 226 11.89 0.38 0.95
N PHE A 227 12.13 -0.89 0.61
CA PHE A 227 12.07 -1.97 1.59
C PHE A 227 13.13 -1.80 2.67
N LYS A 228 14.34 -1.31 2.33
CA LYS A 228 15.38 -1.04 3.31
C LYS A 228 14.96 0.03 4.33
N LEU A 229 14.35 1.12 3.86
CA LEU A 229 13.79 2.14 4.74
C LEU A 229 12.73 1.55 5.68
N ARG A 230 11.80 0.78 5.12
CA ARG A 230 10.75 0.08 5.89
C ARG A 230 11.31 -0.90 6.90
N PHE A 231 12.34 -1.67 6.53
CA PHE A 231 12.99 -2.65 7.40
C PHE A 231 13.65 -1.99 8.62
N ILE A 232 14.25 -0.81 8.44
CA ILE A 232 14.89 -0.06 9.54
C ILE A 232 13.83 0.58 10.45
N GLN A 233 12.77 1.12 9.86
CA GLN A 233 11.77 1.89 10.60
C GLN A 233 10.72 1.02 11.30
N ASN A 234 10.23 -0.03 10.63
CA ASN A 234 9.17 -0.89 11.15
C ASN A 234 9.74 -2.09 11.90
N LYS A 235 9.57 -2.11 13.23
CA LYS A 235 10.07 -3.17 14.11
C LYS A 235 9.46 -4.55 13.84
N GLN A 236 8.27 -4.63 13.22
CA GLN A 236 7.61 -5.91 12.95
C GLN A 236 8.23 -6.65 11.75
N ILE A 237 8.74 -5.94 10.74
CA ILE A 237 9.29 -6.57 9.53
C ILE A 237 10.47 -7.51 9.86
N PRO A 238 11.49 -7.10 10.66
CA PRO A 238 12.55 -8.01 11.09
C PRO A 238 12.03 -9.23 11.85
N VAL A 239 11.02 -9.06 12.71
CA VAL A 239 10.43 -10.15 13.50
C VAL A 239 9.75 -11.17 12.59
N ILE A 240 8.95 -10.72 11.63
CA ILE A 240 8.28 -11.58 10.65
C ILE A 240 9.32 -12.31 9.79
N LEU A 241 10.32 -11.59 9.27
CA LEU A 241 11.37 -12.18 8.45
C LEU A 241 12.13 -13.27 9.22
N ASN A 242 12.56 -12.97 10.45
CA ASN A 242 13.26 -13.94 11.28
C ASN A 242 12.37 -15.16 11.59
N GLY A 243 11.09 -14.96 11.87
CA GLY A 243 10.15 -16.06 12.09
C GLY A 243 9.99 -16.96 10.86
N VAL A 244 9.92 -16.39 9.65
CA VAL A 244 9.88 -17.16 8.40
C VAL A 244 11.20 -17.92 8.19
N VAL A 245 12.34 -17.26 8.40
CA VAL A 245 13.67 -17.89 8.26
C VAL A 245 13.83 -19.04 9.26
N SER A 246 13.44 -18.86 10.52
CA SER A 246 13.52 -19.92 11.54
C SER A 246 12.65 -21.13 11.21
N ARG A 247 11.49 -20.94 10.59
CA ARG A 247 10.65 -22.07 10.12
C ARG A 247 11.31 -22.82 8.97
N ILE A 248 11.94 -22.09 8.05
CA ILE A 248 12.70 -22.69 6.94
C ILE A 248 13.90 -23.45 7.51
N ASP A 249 14.64 -22.86 8.44
CA ASP A 249 15.78 -23.49 9.12
C ASP A 249 15.36 -24.80 9.79
N GLY A 250 14.29 -24.79 10.59
CA GLY A 250 13.79 -26.01 11.24
C GLY A 250 13.33 -27.10 10.27
N TYR A 251 12.82 -26.74 9.09
CA TYR A 251 12.51 -27.71 8.04
C TYR A 251 13.80 -28.25 7.39
N LEU A 252 14.72 -27.37 7.02
CA LEU A 252 15.96 -27.73 6.32
C LEU A 252 16.92 -28.52 7.21
N ASP A 253 16.93 -28.30 8.52
CA ASP A 253 17.79 -29.03 9.46
C ASP A 253 17.51 -30.54 9.47
N ASN A 254 16.26 -30.92 9.18
CA ASN A 254 15.82 -32.32 9.09
C ASN A 254 16.05 -32.94 7.71
N VAL A 255 16.24 -32.12 6.66
CA VAL A 255 16.29 -32.58 5.25
C VAL A 255 17.70 -32.53 4.68
N LEU A 256 18.49 -31.52 5.06
CA LEU A 256 19.81 -31.27 4.49
C LEU A 256 20.92 -32.01 5.22
N ASN A 257 21.95 -32.40 4.48
CA ASN A 257 23.21 -32.85 5.07
C ASN A 257 24.05 -31.66 5.60
N GLU A 258 25.06 -31.94 6.44
CA GLU A 258 25.89 -30.92 7.09
C GLU A 258 26.55 -29.94 6.10
N ASN A 259 27.03 -30.44 4.95
CA ASN A 259 27.61 -29.60 3.91
C ASN A 259 26.60 -28.60 3.31
N MET A 260 25.35 -29.03 3.08
CA MET A 260 24.30 -28.17 2.56
C MET A 260 23.79 -27.18 3.62
N LYS A 261 23.74 -27.59 4.90
CA LYS A 261 23.45 -26.67 6.02
C LYS A 261 24.47 -25.53 6.09
N LEU A 262 25.76 -25.86 5.96
CA LEU A 262 26.83 -24.85 5.93
C LEU A 262 26.67 -23.90 4.74
N LYS A 263 26.38 -24.43 3.54
CA LYS A 263 26.11 -23.60 2.34
C LYS A 263 24.89 -22.68 2.54
N TRP A 264 23.82 -23.18 3.14
CA TRP A 264 22.62 -22.40 3.46
C TRP A 264 22.92 -21.27 4.45
N ASN A 265 23.69 -21.54 5.51
CA ASN A 265 24.09 -20.51 6.47
C ASN A 265 24.98 -19.44 5.82
N ASN A 266 25.96 -19.84 5.01
CA ASN A 266 26.79 -18.89 4.25
C ASN A 266 25.97 -18.03 3.30
N TYR A 267 24.96 -18.62 2.63
CA TYR A 267 24.04 -17.89 1.77
C TYR A 267 23.24 -16.83 2.57
N LYS A 268 22.65 -17.19 3.72
CA LYS A 268 21.94 -16.24 4.58
C LYS A 268 22.84 -15.08 5.02
N VAL A 269 24.07 -15.36 5.42
CA VAL A 269 25.06 -14.35 5.83
C VAL A 269 25.40 -13.42 4.65
N ALA A 270 25.62 -13.98 3.46
CA ALA A 270 25.91 -13.20 2.26
C ALA A 270 24.74 -12.26 1.89
N VAL A 271 23.50 -12.78 1.87
CA VAL A 271 22.29 -11.99 1.59
C VAL A 271 22.14 -10.86 2.61
N LYS A 272 22.29 -11.16 3.91
CA LYS A 272 22.22 -10.16 4.98
C LYS A 272 23.30 -9.08 4.81
N SER A 273 24.55 -9.49 4.53
CA SER A 273 25.67 -8.57 4.32
C SER A 273 25.42 -7.64 3.12
N LEU A 274 24.96 -8.19 1.99
CA LEU A 274 24.61 -7.41 0.79
C LEU A 274 23.50 -6.40 1.08
N PHE A 275 22.45 -6.81 1.79
CA PHE A 275 21.35 -5.93 2.17
C PHE A 275 21.82 -4.76 3.04
N TRP A 276 22.72 -5.00 3.99
CA TRP A 276 23.25 -3.95 4.85
C TRP A 276 24.19 -2.99 4.13
N LYS A 277 24.94 -3.45 3.11
CA LYS A 277 25.80 -2.58 2.27
C LYS A 277 25.02 -1.63 1.36
N PHE A 278 23.75 -1.91 1.06
CA PHE A 278 22.92 -1.06 0.20
C PHE A 278 22.65 0.31 0.86
N PRO A 279 22.93 1.47 0.26
CA PRO A 279 22.80 2.76 0.95
C PRO A 279 21.33 3.15 1.24
N VAL A 280 21.15 4.05 2.22
CA VAL A 280 19.86 4.68 2.59
C VAL A 280 19.93 6.19 2.47
#